data_AF-A0A4W5LEL4-F1
#
_entry.id   AF-A0A4W5LEL4-F1
#
_cell.length_a   1.000
_cell.length_b   1.000
_cell.length_c   1.000
_cell.angle_alpha   90.00
_cell.angle_beta   90.00
_cell.angle_gamma   90.00
#
_symmetry.space_group_name_H-M   'P 1'
#
loop_
_entity.id
_entity.type
_entity.pdbx_description
1 polymer ?
#
loop_
_entity_poly.entity_id
_entity_poly.type
_entity_poly.pdbx_seq_one_letter_code
_entity_poly.pdbx_strand_id
1 'polypeptide(L)'
;DTSPPPSISDLQEQWPVLFTKLWLCDYFNTLTGIVIDSCLTQALLNKGKRIVNFFKSQKTKLRREIQCLKNEIDGYIRGNDDLTATAAILLLMTHFKEKDESLFLLEDNTRSRPLQPWS
;
A
#
# COMPACT_ATOMS: atom_id res chain seq x y z
N ASP A 1 15.93 15.13 28.35
CA ASP A 1 14.66 14.38 28.34
C ASP A 1 14.41 13.77 26.99
N THR A 2 14.55 12.44 26.90
CA THR A 2 14.24 11.69 25.67
C THR A 2 12.89 11.04 25.90
N SER A 3 11.81 11.80 25.66
CA SER A 3 10.48 11.21 25.63
C SER A 3 10.43 10.19 24.48
N PRO A 4 9.84 9.00 24.67
CA PRO A 4 9.68 8.06 23.57
C PRO A 4 8.91 8.73 22.43
N PRO A 5 9.20 8.36 21.16
CA PRO A 5 8.43 8.87 20.02
C PRO A 5 6.93 8.64 20.26
N PRO A 6 6.09 9.63 19.98
CA PRO A 6 4.64 9.46 20.10
C PRO A 6 4.19 8.27 19.24
N SER A 7 3.23 7.50 19.75
CA SER A 7 2.64 6.43 18.96
C SER A 7 1.89 7.02 17.75
N ILE A 8 1.63 6.18 16.73
CA ILE A 8 0.83 6.62 15.57
C ILE A 8 -0.55 7.12 16.03
N SER A 9 -1.15 6.45 17.02
CA SER A 9 -2.41 6.86 17.63
C SER A 9 -2.32 8.24 18.29
N ASP A 10 -1.24 8.53 19.03
CA ASP A 10 -1.05 9.85 19.64
C ASP A 10 -0.89 10.95 18.58
N LEU A 11 -0.19 10.65 17.48
CA LEU A 11 -0.06 11.57 16.35
C LEU A 11 -1.39 11.82 15.64
N GLN A 12 -2.24 10.80 15.53
CA GLN A 12 -3.55 10.93 14.91
C GLN A 12 -4.53 11.74 15.76
N GLU A 13 -4.48 11.61 17.09
CA GLU A 13 -5.25 12.46 17.99
C GLU A 13 -4.79 13.92 17.91
N GLN A 14 -3.47 14.17 17.83
CA GLN A 14 -2.91 15.52 17.77
C GLN A 14 -3.04 16.17 16.39
N TRP A 15 -2.97 15.39 15.32
CA TRP A 15 -2.94 15.85 13.93
C TRP A 15 -3.86 15.03 13.02
N PRO A 16 -5.17 14.96 13.29
CA PRO A 16 -6.10 14.08 12.57
C PRO A 16 -6.14 14.38 11.06
N VAL A 17 -5.88 15.63 10.67
CA VAL A 17 -5.82 16.03 9.26
C VAL A 17 -4.66 15.38 8.51
N LEU A 18 -3.51 15.12 9.15
CA LEU A 18 -2.38 14.43 8.51
C LEU A 18 -2.70 12.98 8.14
N PHE A 19 -3.76 12.41 8.70
CA PHE A 19 -4.22 11.05 8.39
C PHE A 19 -5.28 11.04 7.29
N THR A 20 -5.65 12.20 6.76
CA THR A 20 -6.43 12.32 5.53
C THR A 20 -5.48 12.30 4.33
N LYS A 21 -5.72 11.41 3.35
CA LYS A 21 -4.85 11.24 2.17
C LYS A 21 -4.43 12.57 1.52
N LEU A 22 -5.38 13.48 1.29
CA LEU A 22 -5.14 14.76 0.64
C LEU A 22 -4.11 15.61 1.40
N TRP A 23 -4.32 15.77 2.71
CA TRP A 23 -3.49 16.58 3.58
C TRP A 23 -2.14 15.91 3.87
N LEU A 24 -2.10 14.58 3.95
CA LEU A 24 -0.83 13.84 4.03
C LEU A 24 0.05 14.11 2.82
N CYS A 25 -0.51 14.01 1.62
CA CYS A 25 0.22 14.22 0.37
C CYS A 25 0.70 15.67 0.25
N ASP A 26 -0.17 16.63 0.58
CA ASP A 26 0.15 18.06 0.53
C ASP A 26 1.24 18.45 1.54
N TYR A 27 1.13 17.95 2.78
CA TYR A 27 2.13 18.19 3.81
C TYR A 27 3.48 17.54 3.48
N PHE A 28 3.46 16.29 3.01
CA PHE A 28 4.68 15.62 2.56
C PHE A 28 5.37 16.39 1.43
N ASN A 29 4.60 16.87 0.45
CA ASN A 29 5.11 17.70 -0.63
C ASN A 29 5.66 19.04 -0.11
N THR A 30 4.98 19.68 0.84
CA THR A 30 5.45 20.93 1.46
C THR A 30 6.80 20.75 2.15
N LEU A 31 6.99 19.65 2.87
CA LEU A 31 8.23 19.39 3.60
C LEU A 31 9.39 18.92 2.71
N THR A 32 9.10 18.16 1.66
CA THR A 32 10.13 17.44 0.89
C THR A 32 10.27 17.92 -0.55
N GLY A 33 9.32 18.69 -1.06
CA GLY A 33 9.17 19.03 -2.48
C GLY A 33 8.77 17.85 -3.36
N ILE A 34 8.41 16.70 -2.78
CA ILE A 34 8.09 15.47 -3.51
C ILE A 34 6.58 15.28 -3.58
N VAL A 35 6.05 15.19 -4.80
CA VAL A 35 4.65 14.83 -5.06
C VAL A 35 4.51 13.31 -4.97
N ILE A 36 4.21 12.81 -3.77
CA ILE A 36 4.25 11.37 -3.45
C ILE A 36 3.33 10.53 -4.34
N ASP A 37 2.12 11.00 -4.62
CA ASP A 37 1.15 10.31 -5.49
C ASP A 37 1.74 10.11 -6.91
N SER A 38 2.33 11.17 -7.49
CA SER A 38 2.95 11.10 -8.81
C SER A 38 4.16 10.15 -8.83
N CYS A 39 5.04 10.27 -7.83
CA CYS A 39 6.21 9.39 -7.70
C CYS A 39 5.82 7.93 -7.55
N LEU A 40 4.81 7.63 -6.73
CA LEU A 40 4.31 6.27 -6.52
C LEU A 40 3.70 5.71 -7.80
N THR A 41 2.84 6.47 -8.48
CA THR A 41 2.23 6.07 -9.76
C THR A 41 3.30 5.78 -10.80
N GLN A 42 4.28 6.67 -10.98
CA GLN A 42 5.38 6.47 -11.92
C GLN A 42 6.24 5.25 -11.56
N ALA A 43 6.53 5.06 -10.27
CA ALA A 43 7.27 3.89 -9.81
C ALA A 43 6.52 2.59 -10.09
N LEU A 44 5.20 2.54 -9.84
CA LEU A 44 4.36 1.38 -10.10
C LEU A 44 4.19 1.11 -11.60
N LEU A 45 4.05 2.13 -12.43
CA LEU A 45 3.98 1.95 -13.89
C LEU A 45 5.30 1.39 -14.45
N ASN A 46 6.43 1.97 -14.05
CA ASN A 46 7.74 1.59 -14.59
C ASN A 46 8.25 0.26 -14.01
N LYS A 47 8.22 0.12 -12.67
CA LYS A 47 8.74 -1.07 -11.98
C LYS A 47 7.71 -2.19 -11.98
N GLY A 48 6.41 -1.90 -11.97
CA GLY A 48 5.35 -2.91 -12.02
C GLY A 48 5.40 -3.73 -13.30
N LYS A 49 5.59 -3.10 -14.47
CA LYS A 49 5.83 -3.84 -15.74
C LYS A 49 7.02 -4.80 -15.62
N ARG A 50 8.12 -4.36 -14.99
CA ARG A 50 9.31 -5.20 -14.79
C ARG A 50 9.05 -6.38 -13.85
N ILE A 51 8.31 -6.16 -12.75
CA ILE A 51 7.91 -7.20 -11.80
C ILE A 51 7.03 -8.24 -12.50
N VAL A 52 5.98 -7.78 -13.17
CA VAL A 52 5.05 -8.64 -13.92
C VAL A 52 5.82 -9.46 -14.95
N ASN A 53 6.69 -8.84 -15.75
CA ASN A 53 7.52 -9.53 -16.75
C ASN A 53 8.48 -10.55 -16.13
N PHE A 54 9.06 -10.24 -14.96
CA PHE A 54 9.89 -11.19 -14.22
C PHE A 54 9.11 -12.47 -13.89
N PHE A 55 7.92 -12.36 -13.29
CA PHE A 55 7.08 -13.53 -13.00
C PHE A 55 6.59 -14.24 -14.28
N LYS A 56 6.32 -13.51 -15.36
CA LYS A 56 5.98 -14.10 -16.66
C LYS A 56 7.13 -14.94 -17.24
N SER A 57 8.37 -14.49 -17.10
CA SER A 57 9.56 -15.20 -17.62
C SER A 57 9.91 -16.48 -16.84
N GLN A 58 9.48 -16.59 -15.58
CA GLN A 58 9.75 -17.75 -14.74
C GLN A 58 8.75 -18.88 -15.04
N LYS A 59 9.22 -19.96 -15.66
CA LYS A 59 8.37 -21.09 -16.09
C LYS A 59 8.34 -22.28 -15.11
N THR A 60 9.39 -22.50 -14.33
CA THR A 60 9.58 -23.78 -13.60
C THR A 60 9.97 -23.63 -12.12
N LYS A 61 10.24 -22.41 -11.63
CA LYS A 61 10.71 -22.17 -10.25
C LYS A 61 9.66 -21.57 -9.31
N LEU A 62 8.49 -21.20 -9.82
CA LEU A 62 7.46 -20.52 -9.01
C LEU A 62 6.53 -21.53 -8.34
N ARG A 63 6.10 -21.22 -7.12
CA ARG A 63 5.09 -21.98 -6.38
C ARG A 63 3.77 -22.01 -7.16
N ARG A 64 2.96 -23.06 -6.96
CA ARG A 64 1.69 -23.28 -7.66
C ARG A 64 0.74 -22.08 -7.54
N GLU A 65 0.66 -21.45 -6.37
CA GLU A 65 -0.15 -20.24 -6.13
C GLU A 65 0.24 -19.07 -7.06
N ILE A 66 1.53 -18.80 -7.19
CA ILE A 66 2.03 -17.72 -8.07
C ILE A 66 1.77 -18.08 -9.55
N GLN A 67 1.83 -19.36 -9.91
CA GLN A 67 1.52 -19.81 -11.27
C GLN A 67 0.03 -19.63 -11.59
N CYS A 68 -0.88 -19.97 -10.67
CA CYS A 68 -2.31 -19.73 -10.83
C CYS A 68 -2.60 -18.23 -10.99
N LEU A 69 -2.09 -17.41 -10.06
CA LEU A 69 -2.29 -15.96 -10.09
C LEU A 69 -1.72 -15.33 -11.37
N LYS A 70 -0.55 -15.78 -11.83
CA LYS A 70 0.03 -15.33 -13.10
C LYS A 70 -0.89 -15.62 -14.29
N ASN A 71 -1.44 -16.83 -14.37
CA ASN A 71 -2.33 -17.21 -15.48
C ASN A 71 -3.63 -16.38 -15.46
N GLU A 72 -4.16 -16.09 -14.27
CA GLU A 72 -5.33 -15.22 -14.10
C GLU A 72 -5.01 -13.79 -14.53
N ILE A 73 -3.90 -13.22 -14.04
CA ILE A 73 -3.41 -11.89 -14.41
C ILE A 73 -3.15 -11.78 -15.93
N ASP A 74 -2.60 -12.81 -16.57
CA ASP A 74 -2.37 -12.84 -18.01
C ASP A 74 -3.70 -12.76 -18.80
N GLY A 75 -4.79 -13.29 -18.24
CA GLY A 75 -6.14 -13.12 -18.79
C GLY A 75 -6.69 -11.69 -18.63
N TYR A 76 -6.49 -11.08 -17.45
CA TYR A 76 -7.02 -9.75 -17.13
C TYR A 76 -6.23 -8.57 -17.74
N ILE A 77 -4.89 -8.66 -17.80
CA ILE A 77 -4.05 -7.58 -18.37
C ILE A 77 -4.20 -7.49 -19.89
N ARG A 78 -4.63 -8.58 -20.56
CA ARG A 78 -4.81 -8.63 -22.02
C ARG A 78 -6.03 -7.80 -22.45
N GLY A 79 -5.88 -6.48 -22.37
CA GLY A 79 -6.92 -5.50 -22.69
C GLY A 79 -6.91 -4.24 -21.82
N ASN A 80 -6.14 -4.21 -20.72
CA ASN A 80 -6.11 -3.05 -19.83
C ASN A 80 -4.74 -2.86 -19.13
N ASP A 81 -3.90 -1.98 -19.68
CA ASP A 81 -2.60 -1.60 -19.12
C ASP A 81 -2.70 -0.99 -17.70
N ASP A 82 -3.88 -0.46 -17.34
CA ASP A 82 -4.16 0.19 -16.05
C ASP A 82 -4.06 -0.78 -14.86
N LEU A 83 -4.24 -2.08 -15.10
CA LEU A 83 -4.18 -3.11 -14.05
C LEU A 83 -2.76 -3.58 -13.72
N THR A 84 -1.74 -3.04 -14.41
CA THR A 84 -0.34 -3.47 -14.22
C THR A 84 0.15 -3.23 -12.80
N ALA A 85 -0.21 -2.10 -12.19
CA ALA A 85 0.18 -1.77 -10.82
C ALA A 85 -0.42 -2.76 -9.81
N THR A 86 -1.71 -3.03 -9.93
CA THR A 86 -2.45 -4.00 -9.11
C THR A 86 -1.85 -5.40 -9.25
N ALA A 87 -1.61 -5.85 -10.47
CA ALA A 87 -0.98 -7.14 -10.75
C ALA A 87 0.41 -7.27 -10.12
N ALA A 88 1.23 -6.22 -10.20
CA ALA A 88 2.55 -6.21 -9.59
C ALA A 88 2.49 -6.33 -8.06
N ILE A 89 1.55 -5.62 -7.41
CA ILE A 89 1.35 -5.69 -5.96
C ILE A 89 0.90 -7.09 -5.55
N LEU A 90 -0.13 -7.65 -6.21
CA LEU A 90 -0.63 -8.99 -5.91
C LEU A 90 0.46 -10.05 -6.05
N LEU A 91 1.26 -10.00 -7.13
CA LEU A 91 2.38 -10.92 -7.33
C LEU A 91 3.44 -10.82 -6.22
N LEU A 92 3.78 -9.61 -5.77
CA LEU A 92 4.73 -9.41 -4.68
C LEU A 92 4.19 -9.96 -3.36
N MET A 93 2.95 -9.64 -3.02
CA MET A 93 2.31 -10.13 -1.79
C MET A 93 2.27 -11.65 -1.77
N THR A 94 1.80 -12.29 -2.83
CA THR A 94 1.78 -13.75 -2.94
C THR A 94 3.19 -14.34 -2.87
N HIS A 95 4.19 -13.69 -3.47
CA HIS A 95 5.57 -14.17 -3.43
C HIS A 95 6.14 -14.17 -2.00
N PHE A 96 5.93 -13.09 -1.26
CA PHE A 96 6.39 -12.92 0.11
C PHE A 96 5.49 -13.54 1.17
N LYS A 97 4.32 -14.08 0.77
CA LYS A 97 3.28 -14.63 1.65
C LYS A 97 2.68 -13.58 2.60
N GLU A 98 2.58 -12.35 2.12
CA GLU A 98 1.84 -11.29 2.82
C GLU A 98 0.35 -11.61 2.80
N LYS A 99 -0.34 -11.29 3.90
CA LYS A 99 -1.80 -11.40 3.98
C LYS A 99 -2.46 -10.19 3.34
N ASP A 100 -3.71 -10.33 2.94
CA ASP A 100 -4.51 -9.19 2.43
C ASP A 100 -4.62 -8.07 3.47
N GLU A 101 -4.70 -8.44 4.74
CA GLU A 101 -4.70 -7.53 5.89
C GLU A 101 -3.39 -6.73 6.01
N SER A 102 -2.27 -7.20 5.45
CA SER A 102 -1.00 -6.44 5.45
C SER A 102 -1.03 -5.20 4.55
N LEU A 103 -1.96 -5.11 3.58
CA LEU A 103 -2.14 -3.91 2.74
C LEU A 103 -2.84 -2.79 3.50
N PHE A 104 -3.68 -3.15 4.47
CA PHE A 104 -4.49 -2.20 5.20
C PHE A 104 -3.84 -1.96 6.55
N LEU A 105 -3.50 -0.71 6.84
CA LEU A 105 -3.27 -0.30 8.22
C LEU A 105 -4.64 -0.32 8.91
N LEU A 106 -4.98 -1.46 9.53
CA LEU A 106 -6.09 -1.52 10.48
C LEU A 106 -5.72 -0.61 11.65
N GLU A 107 -6.34 0.56 11.68
CA GLU A 107 -6.34 1.39 12.88
C GLU A 107 -7.07 0.60 13.96
N ASP A 108 -6.38 0.27 15.05
CA ASP A 108 -6.98 -0.45 16.17
C ASP A 108 -8.05 0.45 16.81
N ASN A 109 -9.29 0.25 16.42
CA ASN A 109 -10.45 1.00 16.92
C ASN A 109 -10.83 0.59 18.35
N THR A 110 -9.92 0.01 19.13
CA THR A 110 -10.14 -0.28 20.55
C THR A 110 -9.87 0.95 21.40
N ARG A 111 -10.82 1.88 21.37
CA ARG A 111 -11.28 2.67 22.53
C ARG A 111 -12.58 3.37 22.17
N SER A 112 -13.66 2.61 22.13
CA SER A 112 -15.00 3.11 22.43
C SER A 112 -15.03 3.58 23.89
N ARG A 113 -14.42 4.74 24.16
CA ARG A 113 -14.52 5.39 25.46
C ARG A 113 -15.88 6.09 25.50
N PRO A 114 -16.76 5.77 26.47
CA PRO A 114 -18.07 6.42 26.55
C PRO A 114 -17.87 7.92 26.76
N LEU A 115 -18.61 8.71 25.98
CA LEU A 115 -18.74 10.16 26.14
C LEU A 115 -19.03 10.46 27.62
N GLN A 116 -18.08 11.10 28.30
CA GLN A 116 -18.37 11.75 29.58
C GLN A 116 -19.13 13.04 29.25
N PRO A 117 -20.31 13.29 29.86
CA PRO A 117 -20.95 14.58 29.76
C PRO A 117 -20.07 15.61 30.47
N TRP A 118 -19.81 16.73 29.81
CA TRP A 118 -19.20 17.89 30.44
C TRP A 118 -20.18 18.47 31.48
N SER A 119 -19.58 19.08 32.51
CA SER A 119 -20.20 19.66 33.71
C SER A 119 -21.45 20.50 33.48
#